data_AF-A0A354MT82-F1
#
_entry.id   AF-A0A354MT82-F1
#
_cell.length_a   1.000
_cell.length_b   1.000
_cell.length_c   1.000
_cell.angle_alpha   90.00
_cell.angle_beta   90.00
_cell.angle_gamma   90.00
#
_symmetry.space_group_name_H-M   'P 1'
#
loop_
_entity.id
_entity.type
_entity.pdbx_description
1 polymer ?
#
loop_
_entity_poly.entity_id
_entity_poly.type
_entity_poly.pdbx_seq_one_letter_code
_entity_poly.pdbx_strand_id
1 'polypeptide(L)'
;MQYLGIEYDMKHTPRLDQQFIPFGVWRAAYLKDAKKPIAIAVERDKGRVSVRRTCIHGTPKMAEADYRYVERYVKFLLWSIGGFRVSVCGCSELARRLKKAYAPKGERCFDFTFFHQLYERDLEIVDLPLEDCPAANEVAEP
;
A
#
# COMPACT_ATOMS: atom_id res chain seq x y z
N MET A 1 19.94 5.19 -11.22
CA MET A 1 19.10 6.37 -10.88
C MET A 1 18.77 6.31 -9.39
N GLN A 2 18.42 7.43 -8.74
CA GLN A 2 18.13 7.47 -7.30
C GLN A 2 16.79 8.17 -7.03
N TYR A 3 15.98 7.60 -6.14
CA TYR A 3 14.74 8.22 -5.67
C TYR A 3 14.44 7.79 -4.23
N LEU A 4 14.27 8.77 -3.33
CA LEU A 4 14.04 8.57 -1.90
C LEU A 4 15.10 7.67 -1.24
N GLY A 5 16.37 7.82 -1.63
CA GLY A 5 17.47 7.02 -1.08
C GLY A 5 17.56 5.59 -1.61
N ILE A 6 16.71 5.20 -2.58
CA ILE A 6 16.79 3.90 -3.25
C ILE A 6 17.44 4.06 -4.62
N GLU A 7 18.50 3.29 -4.86
CA GLU A 7 19.14 3.18 -6.17
C GLU A 7 18.43 2.12 -7.01
N TYR A 8 18.04 2.49 -8.22
CA TYR A 8 17.37 1.59 -9.15
C TYR A 8 17.91 1.75 -10.58
N ASP A 9 17.77 0.69 -11.38
CA ASP A 9 18.20 0.64 -12.76
C ASP A 9 17.00 0.61 -13.71
N MET A 10 16.94 1.55 -14.66
CA MET A 10 15.88 1.64 -15.66
C MET A 10 16.51 1.63 -17.05
N LYS A 11 16.35 0.51 -17.75
CA LYS A 11 16.92 0.29 -19.10
C LYS A 11 16.34 1.21 -20.17
N HIS A 12 15.06 1.59 -20.04
CA HIS A 12 14.35 2.42 -21.01
C HIS A 12 13.59 3.54 -20.30
N THR A 13 14.04 4.77 -20.51
CA THR A 13 13.36 5.96 -20.00
C THR A 13 12.22 6.37 -20.93
N PRO A 14 10.99 6.60 -20.43
CA PRO A 14 9.90 7.10 -21.27
C PRO A 14 10.26 8.46 -21.86
N ARG A 15 10.02 8.63 -23.17
CA ARG A 15 10.34 9.90 -23.87
C ARG A 15 9.45 11.06 -23.45
N LEU A 16 8.18 10.78 -23.14
CA LEU A 16 7.17 11.80 -22.81
C LEU A 16 7.22 12.24 -21.34
N ASP A 17 7.71 11.38 -20.45
CA ASP A 17 7.89 11.69 -19.04
C ASP A 17 9.21 11.07 -18.56
N GLN A 18 10.27 11.85 -18.64
CA GLN A 18 11.61 11.44 -18.23
C GLN A 18 11.75 11.29 -16.71
N GLN A 19 10.81 11.85 -15.94
CA GLN A 19 10.77 11.75 -14.48
C GLN A 19 9.95 10.55 -14.01
N PHE A 20 9.30 9.82 -14.93
CA PHE A 20 8.53 8.65 -14.61
C PHE A 20 9.40 7.57 -13.99
N ILE A 21 8.99 7.09 -12.81
CA ILE A 21 9.64 6.00 -12.09
C ILE A 21 8.69 4.79 -12.10
N PRO A 22 9.02 3.71 -12.85
CA PRO A 22 8.21 2.51 -12.83
C PRO A 22 8.20 1.90 -11.43
N PHE A 23 7.00 1.82 -10.82
CA PHE A 23 6.89 1.35 -9.44
C PHE A 23 7.45 -0.06 -9.25
N GLY A 24 7.28 -0.97 -10.23
CA GLY A 24 7.83 -2.32 -10.16
C GLY A 24 9.36 -2.36 -10.10
N VAL A 25 10.02 -1.52 -10.89
CA VAL A 25 11.50 -1.40 -10.92
C VAL A 25 12.01 -0.82 -9.60
N TRP A 26 11.42 0.28 -9.14
CA TRP A 26 11.80 0.90 -7.88
C TRP A 26 11.50 0.01 -6.67
N ARG A 27 10.35 -0.68 -6.66
CA ARG A 27 9.97 -1.66 -5.64
C ARG A 27 10.98 -2.80 -5.54
N ALA A 28 11.41 -3.36 -6.68
CA ALA A 28 12.38 -4.45 -6.69
C ALA A 28 13.72 -4.03 -6.06
N ALA A 29 14.16 -2.80 -6.30
CA ALA A 29 15.33 -2.24 -5.63
C ALA A 29 15.08 -2.00 -4.12
N TYR A 30 13.98 -1.35 -3.77
CA TYR A 30 13.58 -1.07 -2.39
C TYR A 30 13.54 -2.33 -1.52
N LEU A 31 13.02 -3.44 -2.05
CA LEU A 31 12.87 -4.69 -1.30
C LEU A 31 14.18 -5.48 -1.08
N LYS A 32 15.31 -5.09 -1.70
CA LYS A 32 16.59 -5.77 -1.47
C LYS A 32 17.02 -5.67 -0.01
N ASP A 33 16.90 -4.48 0.57
CA ASP A 33 17.42 -4.16 1.90
C ASP A 33 16.32 -3.93 2.95
N ALA A 34 15.05 -3.83 2.53
CA ALA A 34 13.91 -3.80 3.43
C ALA A 34 13.72 -5.17 4.14
N LYS A 35 13.85 -5.21 5.48
CA LYS A 35 13.73 -6.44 6.28
C LYS A 35 12.67 -6.42 7.37
N LYS A 36 12.18 -5.25 7.81
CA LYS A 36 11.15 -5.16 8.85
C LYS A 36 9.82 -5.67 8.29
N PRO A 37 9.23 -6.74 8.84
CA PRO A 37 8.02 -7.33 8.30
C PRO A 37 6.80 -6.43 8.57
N ILE A 38 5.92 -6.34 7.58
CA ILE A 38 4.57 -5.81 7.69
C ILE A 38 3.61 -6.69 6.89
N ALA A 39 2.31 -6.54 7.14
CA ALA A 39 1.28 -7.13 6.30
C ALA A 39 0.21 -6.09 5.96
N ILE A 40 -0.33 -6.20 4.75
CA ILE A 40 -1.45 -5.38 4.29
C ILE A 40 -2.59 -6.33 3.98
N ALA A 41 -3.68 -6.24 4.74
CA ALA A 41 -4.90 -7.01 4.47
C ALA A 41 -5.96 -6.08 3.88
N VAL A 42 -6.62 -6.52 2.80
CA VAL A 42 -7.73 -5.79 2.18
C VAL A 42 -8.98 -6.65 2.30
N GLU A 43 -9.97 -6.13 3.03
CA GLU A 43 -11.28 -6.75 3.19
C GLU A 43 -12.26 -6.18 2.16
N ARG A 44 -13.06 -7.09 1.60
CA ARG A 44 -14.13 -6.83 0.63
C ARG A 44 -15.36 -7.69 0.96
N ASP A 45 -16.38 -7.61 0.12
CA ASP A 45 -17.69 -8.22 0.41
C ASP A 45 -17.61 -9.71 0.76
N LYS A 46 -18.59 -10.14 1.56
CA LYS A 46 -18.73 -11.52 2.05
C LYS A 46 -17.54 -11.99 2.91
N GLY A 47 -16.91 -11.08 3.64
CA GLY A 47 -15.79 -11.40 4.53
C GLY A 47 -14.54 -11.90 3.80
N ARG A 48 -14.42 -11.60 2.49
CA ARG A 48 -13.24 -11.96 1.71
C ARG A 48 -12.09 -11.03 2.07
N VAL A 49 -10.92 -11.61 2.27
CA VAL A 49 -9.72 -10.88 2.70
C VAL A 49 -8.52 -11.34 1.90
N SER A 50 -7.88 -10.39 1.22
CA SER A 50 -6.60 -10.62 0.56
C SER A 50 -5.46 -10.09 1.43
N VAL A 51 -4.50 -10.93 1.77
CA VAL A 51 -3.39 -10.59 2.66
C VAL A 51 -2.08 -10.59 1.89
N ARG A 52 -1.36 -9.49 1.97
CA ARG A 52 -0.05 -9.35 1.36
C ARG A 52 1.03 -9.04 2.37
N ARG A 53 1.94 -10.00 2.54
CA ARG A 53 3.13 -9.87 3.38
C ARG A 53 4.26 -9.23 2.58
N THR A 54 4.96 -8.29 3.20
CA THR A 54 6.10 -7.58 2.61
C THR A 54 7.01 -7.04 3.71
N CYS A 55 8.15 -6.48 3.33
CA CYS A 55 9.03 -5.77 4.25
C CYS A 55 9.10 -4.27 3.95
N ILE A 56 9.45 -3.51 4.98
CA ILE A 56 9.88 -2.11 4.93
C ILE A 56 11.28 -1.96 5.55
N HIS A 57 11.90 -0.79 5.43
CA HIS A 57 13.18 -0.52 6.12
C HIS A 57 12.95 -0.26 7.61
N GLY A 58 11.90 0.49 7.96
CA GLY A 58 11.49 0.74 9.33
C GLY A 58 12.39 1.69 10.12
N THR A 59 13.23 2.47 9.43
CA THR A 59 14.15 3.44 10.05
C THR A 59 13.72 4.87 9.75
N PRO A 60 14.02 5.86 10.61
CA PRO A 60 13.67 7.27 10.35
C PRO A 60 14.24 7.80 9.02
N LYS A 61 15.47 7.39 8.66
CA LYS A 61 16.11 7.78 7.39
C LYS A 61 15.32 7.32 6.17
N MET A 62 14.63 6.18 6.27
CA MET A 62 13.87 5.58 5.17
C MET A 62 12.37 5.83 5.26
N ALA A 63 11.90 6.67 6.18
CA ALA A 63 10.48 6.88 6.44
C ALA A 63 9.67 7.33 5.20
N GLU A 64 10.24 8.22 4.37
CA GLU A 64 9.58 8.65 3.13
C GLU A 64 9.55 7.55 2.07
N ALA A 65 10.60 6.73 1.96
CA ALA A 65 10.63 5.59 1.06
C ALA A 65 9.63 4.51 1.51
N ASP A 66 9.57 4.24 2.81
CA ASP A 66 8.61 3.30 3.40
C ASP A 66 7.18 3.75 3.16
N TYR A 67 6.88 5.04 3.40
CA TYR A 67 5.57 5.59 3.09
C TYR A 67 5.25 5.50 1.59
N ARG A 68 6.16 5.93 0.71
CA ARG A 68 5.99 5.85 -0.74
C ARG A 68 5.68 4.43 -1.22
N TYR A 69 6.40 3.44 -0.67
CA TYR A 69 6.21 2.04 -0.99
C TYR A 69 4.83 1.55 -0.56
N VAL A 70 4.50 1.70 0.72
CA VAL A 70 3.25 1.16 1.28
C VAL A 70 2.04 1.89 0.71
N GLU A 71 2.09 3.22 0.57
CA GLU A 71 1.03 4.02 -0.05
C GLU A 71 0.70 3.52 -1.46
N ARG A 72 1.72 3.35 -2.31
CA ARG A 72 1.49 2.84 -3.67
C ARG A 72 1.03 1.40 -3.68
N TYR A 73 1.47 0.59 -2.72
CA TYR A 73 1.06 -0.78 -2.67
C TYR A 73 -0.39 -0.94 -2.22
N VAL A 74 -0.83 -0.14 -1.24
CA VAL A 74 -2.24 -0.02 -0.85
C VAL A 74 -3.07 0.44 -2.04
N LYS A 75 -2.64 1.49 -2.76
CA LYS A 75 -3.32 1.93 -3.98
C LYS A 75 -3.41 0.80 -5.01
N PHE A 76 -2.31 0.12 -5.30
CA PHE A 76 -2.29 -1.01 -6.22
C PHE A 76 -3.28 -2.11 -5.80
N LEU A 77 -3.32 -2.49 -4.52
CA LEU A 77 -4.25 -3.51 -4.02
C LEU A 77 -5.70 -3.05 -4.17
N LEU A 78 -6.05 -1.85 -3.69
CA LEU A 78 -7.40 -1.31 -3.84
C LEU A 78 -7.87 -1.33 -5.30
N TRP A 79 -7.03 -0.89 -6.24
CA TRP A 79 -7.37 -0.83 -7.66
C TRP A 79 -7.28 -2.17 -8.41
N SER A 80 -6.62 -3.19 -7.86
CA SER A 80 -6.49 -4.50 -8.51
C SER A 80 -7.48 -5.54 -8.00
N ILE A 81 -7.84 -5.49 -6.72
CA ILE A 81 -8.71 -6.50 -6.09
C ILE A 81 -9.98 -5.92 -5.44
N GLY A 82 -10.04 -4.60 -5.25
CA GLY A 82 -11.15 -3.92 -4.57
C GLY A 82 -11.18 -4.16 -3.06
N GLY A 83 -11.72 -3.19 -2.32
CA GLY A 83 -12.06 -3.34 -0.91
C GLY A 83 -12.46 -2.02 -0.25
N PHE A 84 -13.06 -2.12 0.94
CA PHE A 84 -13.49 -0.97 1.75
C PHE A 84 -12.71 -0.87 3.07
N ARG A 85 -11.91 -1.88 3.44
CA ARG A 85 -11.07 -1.81 4.64
C ARG A 85 -9.69 -2.34 4.37
N VAL A 86 -8.69 -1.52 4.70
CA VAL A 86 -7.27 -1.86 4.59
C VAL A 86 -6.66 -1.89 5.99
N SER A 87 -6.22 -3.07 6.42
CA SER A 87 -5.46 -3.22 7.67
C SER A 87 -3.97 -3.17 7.37
N VAL A 88 -3.28 -2.19 7.94
CA VAL A 88 -1.83 -2.04 7.87
C VAL A 88 -1.25 -2.59 9.17
N CYS A 89 -0.60 -3.74 9.08
CA CYS A 89 -0.21 -4.54 10.23
C CYS A 89 1.31 -4.45 10.46
N GLY A 90 1.73 -4.14 11.69
CA GLY A 90 3.15 -4.08 12.09
C GLY A 90 3.84 -2.72 11.92
N CYS A 91 3.11 -1.66 11.57
CA CYS A 91 3.66 -0.29 11.53
C CYS A 91 2.60 0.82 11.69
N SER A 92 2.34 1.21 12.94
CA SER A 92 1.38 2.26 13.29
C SER A 92 1.65 3.63 12.67
N GLU A 93 2.92 4.01 12.48
CA GLU A 93 3.27 5.28 11.85
C GLU A 93 2.73 5.36 10.41
N LEU A 94 2.93 4.28 9.64
CA LEU A 94 2.46 4.20 8.27
C LEU A 94 0.93 4.12 8.22
N ALA A 95 0.31 3.30 9.08
CA ALA A 95 -1.14 3.20 9.19
C ALA A 95 -1.78 4.57 9.47
N ARG A 96 -1.22 5.33 10.42
CA ARG A 96 -1.69 6.67 10.76
C ARG A 96 -1.54 7.67 9.62
N ARG A 97 -0.41 7.65 8.90
CA ARG A 97 -0.20 8.55 7.75
C ARG A 97 -1.14 8.19 6.59
N LEU A 98 -1.35 6.90 6.32
CA LEU A 98 -2.30 6.42 5.32
C LEU A 98 -3.73 6.77 5.68
N LYS A 99 -4.13 6.64 6.95
CA LYS A 99 -5.46 7.05 7.43
C LYS A 99 -5.75 8.53 7.14
N LYS A 100 -4.75 9.41 7.30
CA LYS A 100 -4.87 10.82 6.90
C LYS A 100 -4.96 10.99 5.39
N ALA A 101 -4.16 10.25 4.63
CA ALA A 101 -4.15 10.33 3.17
C ALA A 101 -5.49 9.89 2.56
N TYR A 102 -6.07 8.79 3.05
CA TYR A 102 -7.35 8.22 2.60
C TYR A 102 -8.58 8.79 3.32
N ALA A 103 -8.44 9.90 4.05
CA ALA A 103 -9.59 10.61 4.61
C ALA A 103 -10.40 11.33 3.51
N PRO A 104 -11.67 11.70 3.77
CA PRO A 104 -12.50 12.44 2.79
C PRO A 104 -11.87 13.71 2.22
N LYS A 105 -10.97 14.36 2.98
CA LYS A 105 -10.23 15.57 2.59
C LYS A 105 -8.72 15.34 2.45
N GLY A 106 -8.29 14.08 2.41
CA GLY A 106 -6.88 13.71 2.31
C GLY A 106 -6.36 13.70 0.86
N GLU A 107 -5.06 13.46 0.70
CA GLU A 107 -4.38 13.36 -0.60
C GLU A 107 -4.96 12.29 -1.55
N ARG A 108 -5.69 11.31 -1.00
CA ARG A 108 -6.35 10.20 -1.68
C ARG A 108 -7.88 10.32 -1.60
N CYS A 109 -8.42 11.53 -1.49
CA CYS A 109 -9.88 11.77 -1.43
C CYS A 109 -10.63 11.20 -2.65
N PHE A 110 -10.00 11.18 -3.82
CA PHE A 110 -10.55 10.53 -5.00
C PHE A 110 -10.72 9.02 -4.78
N ASP A 111 -9.66 8.35 -4.33
CA ASP A 111 -9.70 6.91 -4.03
C ASP A 111 -10.75 6.61 -2.94
N PHE A 112 -10.78 7.42 -1.86
CA PHE A 112 -11.80 7.31 -0.80
C PHE A 112 -13.22 7.40 -1.36
N THR A 113 -13.52 8.45 -2.13
CA THR A 113 -14.86 8.69 -2.68
C THR A 113 -15.27 7.56 -3.63
N PHE A 114 -14.35 7.11 -4.48
CA PHE A 114 -14.61 6.05 -5.45
C PHE A 114 -14.98 4.73 -4.75
N PHE A 115 -14.19 4.30 -3.77
CA PHE A 115 -14.47 3.05 -3.04
C PHE A 115 -15.68 3.17 -2.12
N HIS A 116 -15.94 4.34 -1.55
CA HIS A 116 -17.18 4.60 -0.82
C HIS A 116 -18.41 4.39 -1.71
N GLN A 117 -18.41 4.96 -2.92
CA GLN A 117 -19.53 4.79 -3.86
C GLN A 117 -19.66 3.35 -4.36
N LEU A 118 -18.55 2.64 -4.55
CA LEU A 118 -18.57 1.26 -5.05
C LEU A 118 -19.10 0.25 -4.02
N TYR A 119 -18.72 0.42 -2.75
CA TYR A 119 -19.06 -0.51 -1.66
C TYR A 119 -20.19 -0.01 -0.76
N GLU A 120 -20.71 1.19 -1.02
CA GLU A 120 -21.68 1.91 -0.16
C GLU A 120 -21.23 1.96 1.31
N ARG A 121 -19.90 2.04 1.51
CA ARG A 121 -19.25 1.97 2.81
C ARG A 121 -17.94 2.74 2.79
N ASP A 122 -17.67 3.49 3.85
CA ASP A 122 -16.44 4.26 3.97
C ASP A 122 -15.18 3.40 3.85
N LEU A 123 -14.22 3.91 3.07
CA LEU A 123 -12.90 3.31 2.98
C LEU A 123 -12.13 3.56 4.29
N GLU A 124 -11.86 2.49 5.02
CA GLU A 124 -11.20 2.50 6.33
C GLU A 124 -9.73 2.06 6.22
N ILE A 125 -8.83 2.82 6.86
CA ILE A 125 -7.47 2.35 7.17
C ILE A 125 -7.41 1.99 8.65
N VAL A 126 -7.07 0.74 8.95
CA VAL A 126 -6.95 0.18 10.31
C VAL A 126 -5.49 -0.10 10.63
N ASP A 127 -5.08 0.25 11.84
CA ASP A 127 -3.76 -0.09 12.40
C ASP A 127 -3.89 -1.34 13.26
N LEU A 128 -3.05 -2.35 13.01
CA LEU A 128 -3.02 -3.58 13.79
C LEU A 128 -1.57 -3.99 14.10
N PRO A 129 -1.35 -4.70 15.22
CA PRO A 129 -0.15 -5.51 15.40
C PRO A 129 0.03 -6.52 14.25
N LEU A 130 1.25 -7.02 14.04
CA LEU A 130 1.52 -7.94 12.93
C LEU A 130 0.85 -9.31 13.16
N GLU A 131 0.82 -9.74 14.41
CA GLU A 131 0.19 -10.95 14.93
C GLU A 131 -1.33 -10.96 14.78
N ASP A 132 -1.96 -9.78 14.81
CA ASP A 132 -3.40 -9.59 14.68
C ASP A 132 -3.83 -9.37 13.21
N CYS A 133 -2.91 -9.57 12.26
CA CYS A 133 -3.23 -9.45 10.85
C CYS A 133 -4.34 -10.46 10.47
N PRO A 134 -5.45 -10.01 9.85
CA PRO A 134 -6.53 -10.90 9.43
C PRO A 134 -6.02 -12.07 8.59
N ALA A 135 -6.64 -13.24 8.74
CA ALA A 135 -6.36 -14.39 7.91
C ALA A 135 -6.88 -14.16 6.47
N ALA A 136 -6.17 -14.72 5.48
CA ALA A 136 -6.61 -14.64 4.10
C ALA A 136 -7.89 -15.47 3.90
N ASN A 137 -8.85 -14.89 3.21
CA ASN A 137 -10.07 -15.55 2.74
C ASN A 137 -10.29 -15.16 1.27
N GLU A 138 -9.71 -15.95 0.37
CA GLU A 138 -9.75 -15.71 -1.08
C GLU A 138 -10.62 -16.73 -1.84
N VAL A 139 -11.51 -17.42 -1.14
CA VAL A 139 -12.39 -18.42 -1.77
C VAL A 139 -13.24 -17.73 -2.83
N ALA A 140 -13.13 -18.22 -4.06
CA ALA A 140 -14.00 -17.81 -5.16
C ALA A 140 -15.34 -18.57 -5.01
N GLU A 141 -16.43 -17.82 -4.96
CA GLU A 141 -17.77 -18.40 -5.10
C GLU A 141 -18.12 -18.44 -6.59
N PRO A 142 -18.61 -19.58 -7.13
CA PRO A 142 -19.04 -19.72 -8.52
C PRO A 142 -20.18 -18.77 -8.91
#